data_AF-A0A1F9HVY3-F1
#
_entry.id   AF-A0A1F9HVY3-F1
#
_cell.length_a   1.000
_cell.length_b   1.000
_cell.length_c   1.000
_cell.angle_alpha   90.00
_cell.angle_beta   90.00
_cell.angle_gamma   90.00
#
_symmetry.space_group_name_H-M   'P 1'
#
loop_
_entity.id
_entity.type
_entity.pdbx_description
1 polymer ?
#
loop_
_entity_poly.entity_id
_entity_poly.type
_entity_poly.pdbx_seq_one_letter_code
_entity_poly.pdbx_strand_id
1 'polypeptide(L)'
;MLRKQKGFTLIELVLVISILGILAIAALPSFINVSTQARQASRDGVVGAVRSGIALYRANDLVVNGAPGSYPALLDAAAATSTAAAGNLFFSTVLSQGVADGNWTKGASTTIYVYDDGTTTFTYTYTPATGAFTSPTAP
;
A
#
# COMPACT_ATOMS: atom_id res chain seq x y z
N MET A 1 -48.93 39.89 3.88
CA MET A 1 -49.26 38.48 4.19
C MET A 1 -48.02 37.82 4.80
N LEU A 2 -48.00 37.57 6.11
CA LEU A 2 -46.87 36.86 6.74
C LEU A 2 -47.00 35.36 6.43
N ARG A 3 -46.00 34.80 5.74
CA ARG A 3 -45.87 33.35 5.54
C ARG A 3 -45.56 32.71 6.90
N LYS A 4 -46.40 31.77 7.35
CA LYS A 4 -46.09 30.94 8.52
C LYS A 4 -44.89 30.06 8.17
N GLN A 5 -43.74 30.26 8.82
CA GLN A 5 -42.65 29.29 8.80
C GLN A 5 -43.15 28.01 9.47
N LYS A 6 -43.32 26.94 8.69
CA LYS A 6 -43.46 25.59 9.24
C LYS A 6 -42.08 25.17 9.78
N GLY A 7 -41.95 25.09 11.10
CA GLY A 7 -40.81 24.42 11.73
C GLY A 7 -40.89 22.91 11.51
N PHE A 8 -39.73 22.26 11.56
CA PHE A 8 -39.60 20.79 11.54
C PHE A 8 -40.26 20.22 12.81
N THR A 9 -41.00 19.12 12.69
CA THR A 9 -41.56 18.43 13.85
C THR A 9 -40.49 17.60 14.57
N LEU A 10 -40.62 17.43 15.89
CA LEU A 10 -39.72 16.55 16.64
C LEU A 10 -39.77 15.10 16.13
N ILE A 11 -40.95 14.64 15.67
CA ILE A 11 -41.09 13.30 15.11
C ILE A 11 -40.35 13.14 13.79
N GLU A 12 -40.33 14.17 12.93
CA GLU A 12 -39.53 14.12 11.69
C GLU A 12 -38.04 14.04 12.00
N LEU A 13 -37.53 14.78 12.99
CA LEU A 13 -36.13 14.70 13.37
C LEU A 13 -35.76 13.31 13.92
N VAL A 14 -36.60 12.75 14.80
CA VAL A 14 -36.39 11.41 15.38
C VAL A 14 -36.48 10.32 14.31
N LEU A 15 -37.42 10.41 13.38
CA LEU A 15 -37.56 9.46 12.29
C LEU A 15 -36.34 9.48 11.36
N VAL A 16 -35.84 10.67 11.00
CA VAL A 16 -34.66 10.83 10.13
C VAL A 16 -33.42 10.20 10.74
N ILE A 17 -33.09 10.52 12.00
CA ILE A 17 -31.92 9.92 12.65
C ILE A 17 -32.07 8.41 12.85
N SER A 18 -33.30 7.92 13.04
CA SER A 18 -33.58 6.48 13.17
C SER A 18 -33.35 5.74 11.84
N ILE A 19 -33.84 6.30 10.72
CA ILE A 19 -33.61 5.74 9.38
C ILE A 19 -32.12 5.77 9.04
N LEU A 20 -31.43 6.90 9.29
CA LEU A 20 -29.99 7.02 9.07
C LEU A 20 -29.20 6.02 9.93
N GLY A 21 -29.62 5.78 11.18
CA GLY A 21 -29.01 4.78 12.05
C GLY A 21 -29.10 3.36 11.51
N ILE A 22 -30.28 2.95 10.99
CA ILE A 22 -30.47 1.61 10.40
C ILE A 22 -29.64 1.45 9.12
N LEU A 23 -29.65 2.46 8.24
CA LEU A 23 -28.88 2.44 7.00
C LEU A 23 -27.37 2.39 7.27
N ALA A 24 -26.88 3.10 8.29
CA ALA A 24 -25.47 3.10 8.67
C ALA A 24 -24.99 1.71 9.11
N ILE A 25 -25.77 1.00 9.92
CA ILE A 25 -25.44 -0.37 10.38
C ILE A 25 -25.33 -1.33 9.20
N ALA A 26 -26.25 -1.24 8.22
CA ALA A 26 -26.23 -2.11 7.05
C ALA A 26 -25.03 -1.84 6.10
N ALA A 27 -24.55 -0.59 6.02
CA ALA A 27 -23.47 -0.20 5.12
C ALA A 27 -22.05 -0.47 5.67
N LEU A 28 -21.89 -0.46 6.99
CA LEU A 28 -20.58 -0.56 7.65
C LEU A 28 -19.76 -1.82 7.28
N PRO A 29 -20.34 -3.04 7.22
CA PRO A 29 -19.57 -4.25 6.89
C PRO A 29 -18.97 -4.23 5.48
N SER A 30 -19.71 -3.68 4.51
CA SER A 30 -19.25 -3.58 3.12
C SER A 30 -18.09 -2.60 2.97
N PHE A 31 -18.14 -1.47 3.69
CA PHE A 31 -17.10 -0.44 3.64
C PHE A 31 -15.73 -0.96 4.12
N ILE A 32 -15.71 -1.77 5.18
CA ILE A 32 -14.48 -2.39 5.70
C ILE A 32 -13.85 -3.31 4.63
N ASN A 33 -14.65 -4.17 3.99
CA ASN A 33 -14.15 -5.10 2.97
C ASN A 33 -13.57 -4.39 1.73
N VAL A 34 -14.14 -3.27 1.30
CA VAL A 34 -13.62 -2.49 0.16
C VAL A 34 -12.27 -1.87 0.50
N SER A 35 -12.09 -1.38 1.73
CA SER A 35 -10.83 -0.77 2.15
C SER A 35 -9.65 -1.76 2.15
N THR A 36 -9.87 -2.98 2.64
CA THR A 36 -8.86 -4.04 2.61
C THR A 36 -8.53 -4.46 1.18
N GLN A 37 -9.54 -4.66 0.32
CA GLN A 37 -9.33 -5.00 -1.09
C GLN A 37 -8.53 -3.91 -1.83
N ALA A 38 -8.80 -2.63 -1.56
CA ALA A 38 -8.05 -1.52 -2.15
C ALA A 38 -6.57 -1.54 -1.74
N ARG A 39 -6.28 -1.82 -0.46
CA ARG A 39 -4.90 -1.98 0.04
C ARG A 39 -4.20 -3.17 -0.60
N GLN A 40 -4.90 -4.31 -0.71
CA GLN A 40 -4.38 -5.50 -1.38
C GLN A 40 -4.02 -5.22 -2.85
N ALA A 41 -4.91 -4.56 -3.60
CA ALA A 41 -4.63 -4.16 -4.97
C ALA A 41 -3.45 -3.18 -5.08
N SER A 42 -3.34 -2.23 -4.14
CA SER A 42 -2.21 -1.29 -4.07
C SER A 42 -0.88 -2.01 -3.84
N ARG A 43 -0.84 -2.95 -2.88
CA ARG A 43 0.34 -3.80 -2.63
C ARG A 43 0.73 -4.57 -3.88
N ASP A 44 -0.23 -5.26 -4.52
CA ASP A 44 0.08 -6.11 -5.68
C ASP A 44 0.59 -5.26 -6.86
N GLY A 45 0.04 -4.05 -7.02
CA GLY A 45 0.55 -3.04 -7.96
C GLY A 45 1.99 -2.63 -7.65
N VAL A 46 2.32 -2.32 -6.40
CA VAL A 46 3.68 -1.99 -5.96
C VAL A 46 4.63 -3.17 -6.18
N VAL A 47 4.26 -4.40 -5.79
CA VAL A 47 5.08 -5.60 -5.95
C VAL A 47 5.38 -5.85 -7.44
N GLY A 48 4.38 -5.72 -8.31
CA GLY A 48 4.55 -5.83 -9.76
C GLY A 48 5.49 -4.76 -10.31
N ALA A 49 5.31 -3.50 -9.89
CA ALA A 49 6.17 -2.39 -10.30
C ALA A 49 7.62 -2.58 -9.83
N VAL A 50 7.84 -3.04 -8.60
CA VAL A 50 9.18 -3.33 -8.06
C VAL A 50 9.87 -4.41 -8.88
N ARG A 51 9.19 -5.51 -9.19
CA ARG A 51 9.75 -6.59 -10.01
C ARG A 51 10.13 -6.10 -11.41
N SER A 52 9.27 -5.29 -12.03
CA SER A 52 9.56 -4.67 -13.32
C SER A 52 10.74 -3.71 -13.24
N GLY A 53 10.80 -2.87 -12.20
CA GLY A 53 11.89 -1.93 -11.95
C GLY A 53 13.23 -2.62 -11.73
N ILE A 54 13.27 -3.75 -11.02
CA ILE A 54 14.49 -4.57 -10.86
C ILE A 54 14.99 -5.10 -12.21
N ALA A 55 14.08 -5.59 -13.07
CA ALA A 55 14.45 -6.07 -14.40
C ALA A 55 14.98 -4.93 -15.28
N LEU A 56 14.35 -3.75 -15.21
CA LEU A 56 14.79 -2.57 -15.94
C LEU A 56 16.15 -2.06 -15.45
N TYR A 57 16.38 -2.05 -14.13
CA TYR A 57 17.68 -1.71 -13.55
C TYR A 57 18.77 -2.60 -14.14
N ARG A 58 18.56 -3.93 -14.15
CA ARG A 58 19.53 -4.88 -14.72
C ARG A 58 19.73 -4.66 -16.21
N ALA A 59 18.67 -4.38 -16.96
CA ALA A 59 18.77 -4.08 -18.39
C ALA A 59 19.59 -2.81 -18.66
N ASN A 60 19.45 -1.77 -17.83
CA ASN A 60 20.28 -0.58 -17.91
C ASN A 60 21.74 -0.89 -17.55
N ASP A 61 21.98 -1.64 -16.48
CA ASP A 61 23.33 -2.02 -16.05
C ASP A 61 24.07 -2.84 -17.12
N LEU A 62 23.36 -3.76 -17.79
CA LEU A 62 23.89 -4.51 -18.94
C LEU A 62 24.42 -3.59 -20.06
N VAL A 63 23.76 -2.46 -20.30
CA VAL A 63 24.13 -1.50 -21.35
C VAL A 63 25.27 -0.60 -20.91
N VAL A 64 25.28 -0.18 -19.63
CA VAL A 64 26.26 0.76 -19.09
C VAL A 64 27.57 0.09 -18.72
N ASN A 65 27.50 -1.06 -18.03
CA ASN A 65 28.63 -1.76 -17.43
C ASN A 65 29.00 -3.06 -18.15
N GLY A 66 28.19 -3.52 -19.11
CA GLY A 66 28.42 -4.72 -19.90
C GLY A 66 27.90 -6.01 -19.25
N ALA A 67 28.17 -7.14 -19.88
CA ALA A 67 27.68 -8.44 -19.43
C ALA A 67 28.62 -9.12 -18.41
N PRO A 68 28.09 -9.82 -17.39
CA PRO A 68 26.67 -9.92 -17.05
C PRO A 68 26.21 -8.70 -16.24
N GLY A 69 25.09 -8.11 -16.61
CA GLY A 69 24.56 -6.96 -15.87
C GLY A 69 23.96 -7.38 -14.54
N SER A 70 24.09 -6.46 -13.61
CA SER A 70 23.90 -6.63 -12.17
C SER A 70 22.53 -6.17 -11.73
N TYR A 71 22.06 -6.74 -10.64
CA TYR A 71 20.89 -6.27 -9.92
C TYR A 71 21.29 -5.24 -8.86
N PRO A 72 20.36 -4.38 -8.41
CA PRO A 72 20.68 -3.42 -7.35
C PRO A 72 21.03 -4.16 -6.05
N ALA A 73 22.01 -3.66 -5.30
CA ALA A 73 22.37 -4.27 -4.02
C ALA A 73 21.25 -4.14 -2.97
N LEU A 74 20.53 -3.02 -3.01
CA LEU A 74 19.37 -2.69 -2.17
C LEU A 74 18.32 -1.97 -3.03
N LEU A 75 17.03 -2.14 -2.70
CA LEU A 75 15.96 -1.46 -3.44
C LEU A 75 15.70 -0.03 -2.94
N ASP A 76 16.25 0.35 -1.80
CA ASP A 76 16.26 1.69 -1.22
C ASP A 76 17.36 1.80 -0.15
N ALA A 77 17.50 2.99 0.42
CA ALA A 77 18.45 3.28 1.50
C ALA A 77 17.79 3.26 2.90
N ALA A 78 16.56 2.74 3.03
CA ALA A 78 15.83 2.78 4.28
C ALA A 78 16.47 1.84 5.32
N ALA A 79 16.54 2.30 6.57
CA ALA A 79 17.09 1.51 7.68
C ALA A 79 16.18 0.31 8.02
N ALA A 80 16.77 -0.74 8.59
CA ALA A 80 16.01 -1.86 9.15
C ALA A 80 14.98 -1.35 10.18
N THR A 81 13.84 -2.03 10.32
CA THR A 81 12.74 -1.65 11.23
C THR A 81 12.10 -0.27 10.99
N SER A 82 12.40 0.39 9.88
CA SER A 82 11.77 1.67 9.51
C SER A 82 10.46 1.47 8.75
N THR A 83 9.66 2.54 8.62
CA THR A 83 8.39 2.56 7.88
C THR A 83 8.50 3.50 6.68
N ALA A 84 7.85 3.14 5.57
CA ALA A 84 7.76 3.97 4.38
C ALA A 84 7.03 5.28 4.68
N ALA A 85 7.67 6.41 4.41
CA ALA A 85 7.12 7.74 4.66
C ALA A 85 7.70 8.75 3.67
N ALA A 86 7.14 9.97 3.61
CA ALA A 86 7.59 10.99 2.64
C ALA A 86 9.09 11.35 2.75
N GLY A 87 9.69 11.20 3.94
CA GLY A 87 11.13 11.37 4.17
C GLY A 87 11.95 10.07 4.14
N ASN A 88 11.30 8.92 3.94
CA ASN A 88 11.90 7.59 3.93
C ASN A 88 11.20 6.74 2.86
N LEU A 89 11.52 7.04 1.60
CA LEU A 89 10.91 6.41 0.45
C LEU A 89 11.42 4.98 0.29
N PHE A 90 10.51 4.02 0.19
CA PHE A 90 10.85 2.64 -0.11
C PHE A 90 10.93 2.41 -1.61
N PHE A 91 11.72 1.42 -2.02
CA PHE A 91 11.92 1.01 -3.41
C PHE A 91 12.43 2.10 -4.36
N SER A 92 13.01 3.18 -3.84
CA SER A 92 13.44 4.36 -4.61
C SER A 92 14.56 4.07 -5.61
N THR A 93 15.30 2.96 -5.47
CA THR A 93 16.33 2.54 -6.43
C THR A 93 15.72 2.05 -7.74
N VAL A 94 14.50 1.50 -7.68
CA VAL A 94 13.85 0.86 -8.83
C VAL A 94 12.54 1.54 -9.25
N LEU A 95 11.99 2.40 -8.40
CA LEU A 95 10.81 3.23 -8.67
C LEU A 95 11.17 4.71 -8.49
N SER A 96 11.01 5.50 -9.55
CA SER A 96 11.37 6.93 -9.57
C SER A 96 10.76 7.75 -8.42
N GLN A 97 9.53 7.43 -8.02
CA GLN A 97 8.83 8.13 -6.94
C GLN A 97 8.94 7.43 -5.58
N GLY A 98 9.46 6.20 -5.55
CA GLY A 98 9.38 5.32 -4.39
C GLY A 98 7.95 5.12 -3.86
N VAL A 99 7.85 4.60 -2.64
CA VAL A 99 6.59 4.40 -1.91
C VAL A 99 6.69 5.02 -0.51
N ALA A 100 5.63 5.70 -0.09
CA ALA A 100 5.55 6.47 1.17
C ALA A 100 4.20 6.31 1.88
N ASP A 101 3.51 5.19 1.65
CA ASP A 101 2.10 4.99 2.04
C ASP A 101 1.88 4.64 3.52
N GLY A 102 2.95 4.47 4.30
CA GLY A 102 2.89 4.07 5.71
C GLY A 102 2.57 2.59 5.96
N ASN A 103 2.27 1.81 4.92
CA ASN A 103 1.85 0.41 5.04
C ASN A 103 3.02 -0.56 4.85
N TRP A 104 4.11 -0.08 4.24
CA TRP A 104 5.35 -0.84 4.10
C TRP A 104 6.31 -0.55 5.26
N THR A 105 6.88 -1.62 5.82
CA THR A 105 7.93 -1.55 6.84
C THR A 105 9.12 -2.42 6.48
N LYS A 106 10.30 -2.06 6.99
CA LYS A 106 11.50 -2.87 6.87
C LYS A 106 11.52 -3.93 7.95
N GLY A 107 11.86 -5.16 7.58
CA GLY A 107 12.17 -6.21 8.56
C GLY A 107 13.49 -5.94 9.29
N ALA A 108 13.93 -6.93 10.08
CA ALA A 108 15.22 -6.88 10.78
C ALA A 108 16.43 -6.82 9.82
N SER A 109 16.24 -7.23 8.56
CA SER A 109 17.21 -7.07 7.47
C SER A 109 16.75 -6.02 6.47
N THR A 110 17.69 -5.24 5.91
CA THR A 110 17.46 -4.28 4.82
C THR A 110 17.11 -4.95 3.48
N THR A 111 16.94 -6.27 3.44
CA THR A 111 16.37 -7.00 2.29
C THR A 111 14.94 -7.48 2.50
N ILE A 112 14.42 -7.38 3.72
CA ILE A 112 13.07 -7.83 4.08
C ILE A 112 12.13 -6.63 4.10
N TYR A 113 10.99 -6.75 3.44
CA TYR A 113 9.92 -5.75 3.38
C TYR A 113 8.63 -6.40 3.86
N VAL A 114 7.90 -5.74 4.73
CA VAL A 114 6.62 -6.23 5.26
C VAL A 114 5.54 -5.24 4.87
N TYR A 115 4.45 -5.74 4.29
CA TYR A 115 3.26 -4.97 4.00
C TYR A 115 2.14 -5.37 4.95
N ASP A 116 1.48 -4.39 5.57
CA ASP A 116 0.29 -4.60 6.40
C ASP A 116 -0.95 -4.05 5.68
N ASP A 117 -1.94 -4.90 5.39
CA ASP A 117 -3.22 -4.46 4.81
C ASP A 117 -4.25 -4.00 5.86
N GLY A 118 -3.86 -4.01 7.14
CA GLY A 118 -4.68 -3.72 8.31
C GLY A 118 -5.37 -4.94 8.91
N THR A 119 -5.26 -6.11 8.26
CA THR A 119 -5.82 -7.38 8.71
C THR A 119 -4.75 -8.47 8.74
N THR A 120 -3.84 -8.46 7.76
CA THR A 120 -2.82 -9.46 7.51
C THR A 120 -1.51 -8.82 7.07
N THR A 121 -0.40 -9.40 7.54
CA THR A 121 0.95 -8.96 7.18
C THR A 121 1.58 -9.90 6.17
N PHE A 122 2.15 -9.34 5.10
CA PHE A 122 2.84 -10.06 4.03
C PHE A 122 4.32 -9.73 4.06
N THR A 123 5.17 -10.75 4.09
CA THR A 123 6.63 -10.56 4.10
C THR A 123 7.21 -10.85 2.73
N TYR A 124 7.96 -9.90 2.17
CA TYR A 124 8.70 -10.02 0.93
C TYR A 124 10.19 -9.96 1.20
N THR A 125 10.94 -10.86 0.56
CA THR A 125 12.40 -10.89 0.61
C THR A 125 12.95 -10.51 -0.75
N TYR A 126 13.87 -9.55 -0.76
CA TYR A 126 14.69 -9.22 -1.92
C TYR A 126 16.01 -10.00 -1.87
N THR A 127 16.36 -10.66 -2.97
CA THR A 127 17.61 -11.40 -3.12
C THR A 127 18.48 -10.73 -4.19
N PRO A 128 19.49 -9.92 -3.83
CA PRO A 128 20.30 -9.16 -4.79
C PRO A 128 21.02 -10.05 -5.81
N ALA A 129 21.45 -11.25 -5.40
CA ALA A 129 22.16 -12.17 -6.30
C ALA A 129 21.32 -12.61 -7.51
N THR A 130 20.00 -12.67 -7.36
CA THR A 130 19.07 -13.17 -8.39
C THR A 130 18.08 -12.11 -8.88
N GLY A 131 18.01 -10.96 -8.21
CA GLY A 131 16.98 -9.94 -8.42
C GLY A 131 15.58 -10.39 -7.98
N ALA A 132 15.46 -11.50 -7.26
CA ALA A 132 14.16 -12.03 -6.88
C ALA A 132 13.52 -11.20 -5.78
N PHE A 133 12.23 -10.86 -5.94
CA PHE A 133 11.41 -10.21 -4.92
C PHE A 133 10.18 -11.09 -4.65
N THR A 134 10.27 -11.92 -3.61
CA THR A 134 9.35 -13.05 -3.38
C THR A 134 8.75 -13.02 -1.98
N SER A 135 7.54 -13.56 -1.86
CA SER A 135 6.89 -13.84 -0.58
C SER A 135 6.96 -15.35 -0.32
N PRO A 136 7.29 -15.81 0.91
CA PRO A 136 7.30 -17.22 1.27
C PRO A 136 5.88 -17.80 1.35
N THR A 137 4.88 -16.98 1.63
CA THR A 137 3.46 -17.32 1.53
C THR A 137 2.98 -16.95 0.13
N ALA A 138 2.61 -17.95 -0.68
CA ALA A 138 1.81 -17.69 -1.88
C ALA A 138 0.46 -17.07 -1.44
N PRO A 139 -0.14 -16.16 -2.24
CA PRO A 139 -1.52 -15.74 -2.01
C PRO A 139 -2.48 -16.94 -2.05
#